data_AF-A0A932CU08-F1
#
_entry.id   AF-A0A932CU08-F1
#
_cell.length_a   1.000
_cell.length_b   1.000
_cell.length_c   1.000
_cell.angle_alpha   90.00
_cell.angle_beta   90.00
_cell.angle_gamma   90.00
#
_symmetry.space_group_name_H-M   'P 1'
#
loop_
_entity.id
_entity.type
_entity.pdbx_description
1 polymer ?
#
loop_
_entity_poly.entity_id
_entity_poly.type
_entity_poly.pdbx_seq_one_letter_code
_entity_poly.pdbx_strand_id
1 'polypeptide(L)'
;MRQTPWLCLFFAACALALSTAGCGDDDDSSTDGDADVDVDADADGDADEVAGDEACGPESCPDPPSCDDGQVLSCCVCVRRQDESHPLARTPCGAVDDDCGPGEPDLGCFQPDGYRVAGDPQDVIVYGVTDIFGNGVDADDIRVEIFEPGGDCGDGPGTLLATTTALVDDCVAALGQEECQEEDPDDEGSFRDLGYFEFTETVPTETILALRTSGNPSLWKPLVLYNLYFTNDEVSEGRVFYEARVLSTDDYRTIPASAGMPAGISPGNGALAGEVHDCGDARVGFAQVATDPAPPQPYSITYFNDNPDDPLPISSRTEGTSILGLWASLNLPPGPAKVSAIGFVGDGMVSLGWFDVCVFADTVSAVTLRGPRPQQLPSD
;
A
#
# COMPACT_ATOMS: atom_id res chain seq x y z
N MET A 1 3.32 10.18 -19.22
CA MET A 1 1.95 10.72 -19.29
C MET A 1 1.53 11.08 -17.87
N ARG A 2 1.76 12.32 -17.43
CA ARG A 2 0.94 12.94 -16.38
C ARG A 2 -0.11 13.75 -17.13
N GLN A 3 -1.37 13.33 -17.07
CA GLN A 3 -2.47 14.17 -17.52
C GLN A 3 -2.95 14.99 -16.33
N THR A 4 -2.34 16.15 -16.16
CA THR A 4 -2.99 17.33 -15.60
C THR A 4 -2.53 18.52 -16.44
N PRO A 5 -3.46 19.40 -16.82
CA PRO A 5 -3.55 20.61 -16.03
C PRO A 5 -5.00 21.02 -15.71
N TRP A 6 -5.12 21.73 -14.59
CA TRP A 6 -6.23 22.59 -14.23
C TRP A 6 -6.71 23.52 -15.36
N LEU A 7 -8.03 23.75 -15.47
CA LEU A 7 -8.66 25.09 -15.48
C LEU A 7 -10.20 25.02 -15.48
N CYS A 8 -10.81 25.72 -14.53
CA CYS A 8 -12.24 26.06 -14.45
C CYS A 8 -12.79 26.76 -15.71
N LEU A 9 -14.01 26.40 -16.19
CA LEU A 9 -15.05 27.36 -16.61
C LEU A 9 -16.40 26.72 -17.00
N PHE A 10 -17.46 27.34 -16.49
CA PHE A 10 -18.89 27.12 -16.74
C PHE A 10 -19.32 26.96 -18.21
N PHE A 11 -20.22 26.02 -18.50
CA PHE A 11 -21.44 26.25 -19.31
C PHE A 11 -22.55 25.25 -18.97
N ALA A 12 -23.74 25.77 -18.69
CA ALA A 12 -24.98 25.02 -18.56
C ALA A 12 -25.56 24.66 -19.93
N ALA A 13 -26.09 23.44 -20.11
CA ALA A 13 -27.28 23.16 -20.93
C ALA A 13 -27.77 21.71 -20.77
N CYS A 14 -28.90 21.59 -20.06
CA CYS A 14 -30.05 20.70 -20.26
C CYS A 14 -30.08 19.84 -21.56
N ALA A 15 -30.26 18.52 -21.41
CA ALA A 15 -31.17 17.73 -22.26
C ALA A 15 -31.51 16.37 -21.62
N LEU A 16 -32.77 16.21 -21.20
CA LEU A 16 -33.44 14.94 -21.04
C LEU A 16 -33.46 14.16 -22.38
N ALA A 17 -33.30 12.83 -22.32
CA ALA A 17 -34.06 11.91 -23.16
C ALA A 17 -34.27 10.57 -22.46
N LEU A 18 -35.54 10.19 -22.37
CA LEU A 18 -36.11 8.95 -21.85
C LEU A 18 -36.06 7.80 -22.88
N SER A 19 -36.23 6.58 -22.33
CA SER A 19 -36.86 5.37 -22.92
C SER A 19 -35.97 4.53 -23.87
N THR A 20 -36.00 3.19 -23.91
CA THR A 20 -37.01 2.12 -23.68
C THR A 20 -36.25 0.82 -23.35
N ALA A 21 -36.64 0.01 -22.36
CA ALA A 21 -37.57 -1.14 -22.45
C ALA A 21 -37.36 -2.07 -23.66
N GLY A 22 -36.83 -3.27 -23.41
CA GLY A 22 -36.80 -4.40 -24.35
C GLY A 22 -36.87 -5.72 -23.58
N CYS A 23 -38.09 -6.22 -23.38
CA CYS A 23 -38.34 -7.60 -22.95
C CYS A 23 -38.16 -8.53 -24.16
N GLY A 24 -37.50 -9.67 -23.95
CA GLY A 24 -37.47 -10.79 -24.87
C GLY A 24 -37.65 -12.08 -24.07
N ASP A 25 -38.90 -12.48 -23.89
CA ASP A 25 -39.30 -13.86 -23.62
C ASP A 25 -39.22 -14.63 -24.95
N ASP A 26 -38.63 -15.83 -24.93
CA ASP A 26 -39.04 -16.93 -25.80
C ASP A 26 -38.66 -18.27 -25.17
N ASP A 27 -39.66 -19.14 -25.14
CA ASP A 27 -39.77 -20.44 -24.49
C ASP A 27 -39.03 -21.60 -25.19
N ASP A 28 -38.88 -22.68 -24.41
CA ASP A 28 -38.88 -24.10 -24.77
C ASP A 28 -37.69 -24.71 -25.55
N SER A 29 -36.95 -25.60 -24.88
CA SER A 29 -37.18 -27.05 -25.08
C SER A 29 -36.34 -27.91 -24.13
N SER A 30 -37.07 -28.77 -23.42
CA SER A 30 -36.62 -29.95 -22.69
C SER A 30 -35.68 -30.83 -23.51
N THR A 31 -34.54 -31.20 -22.93
CA THR A 31 -33.91 -32.50 -23.23
C THR A 31 -33.41 -33.12 -21.93
N ASP A 32 -34.14 -34.12 -21.46
CA ASP A 32 -33.73 -35.05 -20.43
C ASP A 32 -32.50 -35.84 -20.92
N GLY A 33 -31.46 -35.85 -20.11
CA GLY A 33 -30.21 -36.55 -20.37
C GLY A 33 -29.50 -36.85 -19.06
N ASP A 34 -30.08 -37.79 -18.30
CA ASP A 34 -29.47 -38.40 -17.13
C ASP A 34 -28.07 -38.93 -17.45
N ALA A 35 -27.07 -38.28 -16.86
CA ALA A 35 -25.78 -38.85 -16.59
C ALA A 35 -25.41 -38.43 -15.16
N ASP A 36 -25.80 -39.26 -14.21
CA ASP A 36 -25.32 -39.24 -12.83
C ASP A 36 -23.78 -39.35 -12.86
N VAL A 37 -23.13 -38.18 -12.83
CA VAL A 37 -21.75 -38.06 -12.37
C VAL A 37 -21.88 -37.65 -10.92
N ASP A 38 -21.73 -38.63 -10.03
CA ASP A 38 -21.44 -38.41 -8.62
C ASP A 38 -20.11 -37.64 -8.55
N VAL A 39 -20.19 -36.31 -8.63
CA VAL A 39 -19.13 -35.44 -8.15
C VAL A 39 -19.37 -35.39 -6.65
N ASP A 40 -18.58 -36.15 -5.91
CA ASP A 40 -18.49 -36.07 -4.46
C ASP A 40 -18.22 -34.60 -4.08
N ALA A 41 -19.29 -33.86 -3.82
CA ALA A 41 -19.27 -32.58 -3.16
C ALA A 41 -19.04 -32.84 -1.67
N ASP A 42 -17.84 -33.31 -1.34
CA ASP A 42 -17.24 -33.06 -0.03
C ASP A 42 -16.86 -31.56 0.01
N ALA A 43 -17.88 -30.71 -0.09
CA ALA A 43 -17.82 -29.30 0.24
C ALA A 43 -17.98 -29.18 1.76
N ASP A 44 -17.11 -29.85 2.50
CA ASP A 44 -16.65 -29.34 3.80
C ASP A 44 -15.68 -28.20 3.50
N GLY A 45 -16.15 -27.21 2.72
CA GLY A 45 -15.39 -26.01 2.42
C GLY A 45 -15.15 -25.32 3.75
N ASP A 46 -13.95 -25.49 4.27
CA ASP A 46 -13.49 -24.81 5.47
C ASP A 46 -13.76 -23.33 5.21
N ALA A 47 -14.69 -22.73 5.96
CA ALA A 47 -15.10 -21.33 5.85
C ALA A 47 -13.98 -20.34 6.28
N ASP A 48 -12.75 -20.82 6.21
CA ASP A 48 -11.50 -20.29 6.67
C ASP A 48 -10.49 -20.18 5.50
N GLU A 49 -10.85 -20.55 4.27
CA GLU A 49 -10.02 -20.32 3.10
C GLU A 49 -10.11 -18.86 2.62
N VAL A 50 -8.96 -18.27 2.27
CA VAL A 50 -8.84 -16.92 1.73
C VAL A 50 -8.46 -17.03 0.26
N ALA A 51 -9.36 -16.62 -0.64
CA ALA A 51 -9.11 -16.70 -2.07
C ALA A 51 -7.93 -15.81 -2.48
N GLY A 52 -7.02 -16.33 -3.29
CA GLY A 52 -5.80 -15.63 -3.72
C GLY A 52 -4.56 -15.98 -2.88
N ASP A 53 -4.70 -16.67 -1.76
CA ASP A 53 -3.55 -17.13 -0.96
C ASP A 53 -2.76 -18.24 -1.65
N GLU A 54 -3.32 -18.93 -2.64
CA GLU A 54 -2.56 -19.84 -3.51
C GLU A 54 -1.35 -19.15 -4.16
N ALA A 55 -1.41 -17.82 -4.34
CA ALA A 55 -0.34 -17.02 -4.90
C ALA A 55 0.89 -16.88 -3.99
N CYS A 56 0.77 -17.09 -2.66
CA CYS A 56 1.96 -17.07 -1.79
C CYS A 56 2.78 -18.36 -1.89
N GLY A 57 2.17 -19.44 -2.39
CA GLY A 57 2.79 -20.74 -2.48
C GLY A 57 3.12 -21.38 -1.12
N PRO A 58 3.38 -22.69 -1.07
CA PRO A 58 3.68 -23.41 0.17
C PRO A 58 5.05 -23.02 0.76
N GLU A 59 5.96 -22.49 -0.05
CA GLU A 59 7.31 -22.11 0.39
C GLU A 59 7.34 -20.83 1.21
N SER A 60 6.33 -19.94 1.06
CA SER A 60 6.22 -18.72 1.86
C SER A 60 5.93 -18.99 3.33
N CYS A 61 5.47 -20.21 3.64
CA CYS A 61 4.96 -20.59 4.95
C CYS A 61 5.21 -22.08 5.27
N PRO A 62 6.47 -22.50 5.46
CA PRO A 62 6.78 -23.91 5.72
C PRO A 62 6.19 -24.42 7.04
N ASP A 63 6.05 -23.55 8.04
CA ASP A 63 5.52 -23.84 9.37
C ASP A 63 4.37 -22.86 9.70
N PRO A 64 3.15 -23.07 9.17
CA PRO A 64 2.04 -22.14 9.39
C PRO A 64 1.64 -22.05 10.86
N PRO A 65 1.45 -20.83 11.41
CA PRO A 65 0.98 -20.67 12.77
C PRO A 65 -0.47 -21.15 12.92
N SER A 66 -0.85 -21.54 14.13
CA SER A 66 -2.26 -21.72 14.51
C SER A 66 -2.84 -20.38 14.90
N CYS A 67 -3.93 -19.97 14.24
CA CYS A 67 -4.60 -18.72 14.52
C CYS A 67 -5.62 -18.84 15.66
N ASP A 68 -5.82 -17.74 16.38
CA ASP A 68 -6.80 -17.67 17.46
C ASP A 68 -8.24 -17.61 16.90
N ASP A 69 -9.23 -17.85 17.76
CA ASP A 69 -10.65 -17.71 17.42
C ASP A 69 -10.94 -16.32 16.82
N GLY A 70 -11.57 -16.29 15.63
CA GLY A 70 -11.89 -15.05 14.92
C GLY A 70 -10.76 -14.50 14.04
N GLN A 71 -9.66 -15.24 13.90
CA GLN A 71 -8.62 -15.00 12.91
C GLN A 71 -8.69 -16.03 11.78
N VAL A 72 -8.09 -15.69 10.65
CA VAL A 72 -7.87 -16.59 9.52
C VAL A 72 -6.40 -16.51 9.15
N LEU A 73 -5.82 -17.65 8.76
CA LEU A 73 -4.46 -17.69 8.28
C LEU A 73 -4.44 -17.14 6.84
N SER A 74 -3.67 -16.10 6.59
CA SER A 74 -3.37 -15.68 5.23
C SER A 74 -1.90 -15.40 5.02
N CYS A 75 -1.32 -16.05 4.01
CA CYS A 75 0.08 -15.91 3.62
C CYS A 75 1.04 -15.98 4.82
N CYS A 76 0.87 -16.97 5.70
CA CYS A 76 1.63 -17.17 6.94
C CYS A 76 1.40 -16.18 8.09
N VAL A 77 0.40 -15.29 7.99
CA VAL A 77 0.04 -14.35 9.04
C VAL A 77 -1.38 -14.60 9.51
N CYS A 78 -1.61 -14.65 10.83
CA CYS A 78 -2.96 -14.73 11.38
C CYS A 78 -3.61 -13.35 11.38
N VAL A 79 -4.53 -13.13 10.43
CA VAL A 79 -5.24 -11.87 10.24
C VAL A 79 -6.62 -11.96 10.87
N ARG A 80 -7.10 -10.88 11.50
CA ARG A 80 -8.46 -10.84 12.04
C ARG A 80 -9.47 -11.01 10.89
N ARG A 81 -10.44 -11.90 11.06
CA ARG A 81 -11.55 -12.04 10.10
C ARG A 81 -12.34 -10.73 10.03
N GLN A 82 -12.56 -10.24 8.81
CA GLN A 82 -13.37 -9.06 8.57
C GLN A 82 -14.85 -9.33 8.86
N ASP A 83 -15.56 -8.31 9.30
CA ASP A 83 -17.01 -8.35 9.45
C ASP A 83 -17.68 -8.17 8.07
N GLU A 84 -18.51 -9.12 7.66
CA GLU A 84 -19.25 -9.12 6.40
C GLU A 84 -20.11 -7.85 6.20
N SER A 85 -20.48 -7.15 7.28
CA SER A 85 -21.20 -5.89 7.22
C SER A 85 -20.39 -4.70 6.71
N HIS A 86 -19.08 -4.87 6.52
CA HIS A 86 -18.16 -3.84 6.02
C HIS A 86 -17.37 -4.37 4.83
N PRO A 87 -17.98 -4.74 3.68
CA PRO A 87 -17.25 -5.28 2.54
C PRO A 87 -16.19 -4.31 2.02
N LEU A 88 -15.15 -4.83 1.36
CA LEU A 88 -14.13 -4.01 0.73
C LEU A 88 -14.74 -3.03 -0.26
N ALA A 89 -14.22 -1.82 -0.27
CA ALA A 89 -14.66 -0.77 -1.17
C ALA A 89 -13.47 0.04 -1.66
N ARG A 90 -13.45 0.34 -2.97
CA ARG A 90 -12.49 1.28 -3.55
C ARG A 90 -12.75 2.69 -3.06
N THR A 91 -11.68 3.45 -2.89
CA THR A 91 -11.75 4.87 -2.58
C THR A 91 -12.28 5.67 -3.78
N PRO A 92 -13.36 6.44 -3.63
CA PRO A 92 -13.91 7.23 -4.74
C PRO A 92 -13.00 8.42 -5.13
N CYS A 93 -12.87 8.68 -6.44
CA CYS A 93 -12.07 9.77 -7.03
C CYS A 93 -12.59 11.21 -6.80
N GLY A 94 -13.32 11.44 -5.70
CA GLY A 94 -13.64 12.78 -5.22
C GLY A 94 -13.45 12.90 -3.71
N ALA A 95 -12.94 11.87 -3.05
CA ALA A 95 -12.62 11.86 -1.64
C ALA A 95 -11.11 11.98 -1.38
N VAL A 96 -10.30 11.65 -2.39
CA VAL A 96 -8.83 11.79 -2.42
C VAL A 96 -8.43 12.19 -3.83
N ASP A 97 -7.25 12.78 -3.98
CA ASP A 97 -6.73 13.23 -5.27
C ASP A 97 -6.08 12.10 -6.09
N ASP A 98 -5.46 11.13 -5.41
CA ASP A 98 -4.71 10.03 -6.03
C ASP A 98 -5.12 8.64 -5.53
N ASP A 99 -4.75 7.61 -6.30
CA ASP A 99 -4.95 6.19 -5.99
C ASP A 99 -6.42 5.84 -5.69
N CYS A 100 -7.31 6.35 -6.53
CA CYS A 100 -8.75 6.22 -6.41
C CYS A 100 -9.35 5.42 -7.58
N GLY A 101 -10.54 4.85 -7.39
CA GLY A 101 -11.25 4.14 -8.45
C GLY A 101 -12.74 3.93 -8.15
N PRO A 102 -13.60 3.91 -9.17
CA PRO A 102 -15.01 3.54 -8.97
C PRO A 102 -15.18 2.02 -8.86
N GLY A 103 -16.24 1.61 -8.17
CA GLY A 103 -16.76 0.24 -8.21
C GLY A 103 -16.16 -0.72 -7.19
N GLU A 104 -16.31 -2.01 -7.47
CA GLU A 104 -15.78 -3.11 -6.66
C GLU A 104 -14.24 -3.18 -6.78
N PRO A 105 -13.54 -3.71 -5.76
CA PRO A 105 -12.10 -3.94 -5.83
C PRO A 105 -11.70 -4.84 -7.01
N ASP A 106 -10.61 -4.49 -7.69
CA ASP A 106 -10.01 -5.33 -8.72
C ASP A 106 -9.04 -6.33 -8.11
N LEU A 107 -9.38 -7.62 -8.21
CA LEU A 107 -8.58 -8.73 -7.66
C LEU A 107 -7.97 -9.59 -8.77
N GLY A 108 -8.00 -9.12 -10.02
CA GLY A 108 -7.59 -9.91 -11.19
C GLY A 108 -6.14 -10.41 -11.10
N CYS A 109 -5.25 -9.67 -10.44
CA CYS A 109 -3.84 -10.02 -10.27
C CYS A 109 -3.56 -11.13 -9.26
N PHE A 110 -4.57 -11.68 -8.58
CA PHE A 110 -4.44 -12.89 -7.75
C PHE A 110 -4.81 -14.18 -8.51
N GLN A 111 -5.32 -14.06 -9.74
CA GLN A 111 -5.66 -15.20 -10.58
C GLN A 111 -4.47 -15.56 -11.49
N PRO A 112 -4.19 -16.85 -11.76
CA PRO A 112 -3.07 -17.26 -12.62
C PRO A 112 -3.03 -16.56 -13.99
N ASP A 113 -4.20 -16.37 -14.61
CA ASP A 113 -4.31 -15.67 -15.90
C ASP A 113 -4.11 -14.15 -15.81
N GLY A 114 -4.20 -13.58 -14.60
CA GLY A 114 -4.00 -12.16 -14.32
C GLY A 114 -2.66 -11.84 -13.64
N TYR A 115 -1.83 -12.84 -13.36
CA TYR A 115 -0.49 -12.65 -12.83
C TYR A 115 0.34 -11.74 -13.75
N ARG A 116 0.94 -10.72 -13.14
CA ARG A 116 1.87 -9.85 -13.85
C ARG A 116 3.11 -10.64 -14.24
N VAL A 117 3.47 -10.59 -15.51
CA VAL A 117 4.76 -11.10 -15.99
C VAL A 117 5.76 -9.96 -15.95
N ALA A 118 6.90 -10.17 -15.27
CA ALA A 118 7.99 -9.20 -15.27
C ALA A 118 8.54 -9.03 -16.69
N GLY A 119 8.75 -7.78 -17.10
CA GLY A 119 9.50 -7.47 -18.30
C GLY A 119 11.01 -7.72 -18.12
N ASP A 120 11.78 -7.60 -19.21
CA ASP A 120 13.24 -7.55 -19.10
C ASP A 120 13.66 -6.26 -18.36
N PRO A 121 14.44 -6.33 -17.28
CA PRO A 121 14.90 -5.14 -16.55
C PRO A 121 15.64 -4.13 -17.42
N GLN A 122 15.37 -2.85 -17.21
CA GLN A 122 16.04 -1.71 -17.84
C GLN A 122 16.73 -0.86 -16.78
N ASP A 123 17.94 -0.40 -17.06
CA ASP A 123 18.65 0.56 -16.21
C ASP A 123 18.11 1.97 -16.44
N VAL A 124 17.54 2.59 -15.40
CA VAL A 124 16.91 3.92 -15.47
C VAL A 124 17.47 4.88 -14.42
N ILE A 125 17.37 6.18 -14.68
CA ILE A 125 17.61 7.21 -13.67
C ILE A 125 16.30 7.51 -12.94
N VAL A 126 16.30 7.38 -11.62
CA VAL A 126 15.16 7.74 -10.78
C VAL A 126 15.33 9.19 -10.31
N TYR A 127 14.27 9.97 -10.39
CA TYR A 127 14.23 11.36 -9.93
C TYR A 127 12.85 11.69 -9.37
N GLY A 128 12.73 12.78 -8.63
CA GLY A 128 11.43 13.26 -8.18
C GLY A 128 11.54 14.13 -6.94
N VAL A 129 10.52 14.08 -6.09
CA VAL A 129 10.41 14.92 -4.90
C VAL A 129 10.32 14.10 -3.62
N THR A 130 10.74 14.68 -2.50
CA THR A 130 10.49 14.17 -1.16
C THR A 130 9.27 14.86 -0.57
N ASP A 131 8.15 14.14 -0.56
CA ASP A 131 6.85 14.55 -0.04
C ASP A 131 6.73 14.20 1.46
N ILE A 132 6.08 15.05 2.24
CA ILE A 132 6.02 15.00 3.70
C ILE A 132 4.75 14.26 4.12
N PHE A 133 4.91 13.15 4.85
CA PHE A 133 3.75 12.48 5.44
C PHE A 133 3.24 13.27 6.64
N GLY A 134 1.99 13.74 6.60
CA GLY A 134 1.34 14.42 7.72
C GLY A 134 1.96 15.79 8.00
N ASN A 135 2.60 15.96 9.15
CA ASN A 135 3.15 17.22 9.61
C ASN A 135 4.64 17.35 9.24
N GLY A 136 5.16 18.58 9.16
CA GLY A 136 6.59 18.77 8.94
C GLY A 136 6.96 20.19 8.56
N VAL A 137 8.27 20.40 8.39
CA VAL A 137 8.85 21.62 7.79
C VAL A 137 9.28 21.32 6.36
N ASP A 138 9.80 22.30 5.62
CA ASP A 138 10.36 22.09 4.28
C ASP A 138 11.29 20.87 4.21
N ALA A 139 11.11 20.03 3.19
CA ALA A 139 11.84 18.77 3.01
C ALA A 139 13.25 19.00 2.43
N ASP A 140 14.05 19.82 3.11
CA ASP A 140 15.43 20.14 2.73
C ASP A 140 16.46 19.21 3.40
N ASP A 141 17.58 18.99 2.72
CA ASP A 141 18.69 18.11 3.16
C ASP A 141 18.23 16.68 3.52
N ILE A 142 17.36 16.10 2.67
CA ILE A 142 16.86 14.74 2.84
C ILE A 142 17.75 13.77 2.06
N ARG A 143 18.46 12.89 2.76
CA ARG A 143 19.17 11.78 2.15
C ARG A 143 18.20 10.72 1.65
N VAL A 144 18.27 10.40 0.36
CA VAL A 144 17.48 9.37 -0.32
C VAL A 144 18.41 8.24 -0.75
N GLU A 145 18.05 7.00 -0.44
CA GLU A 145 18.84 5.80 -0.74
C GLU A 145 17.93 4.72 -1.34
N ILE A 146 18.32 4.09 -2.46
CA ILE A 146 17.62 2.94 -3.04
C ILE A 146 18.44 1.67 -2.84
N PHE A 147 17.76 0.58 -2.48
CA PHE A 147 18.34 -0.73 -2.20
C PHE A 147 17.64 -1.82 -3.01
N GLU A 148 18.41 -2.85 -3.35
CA GLU A 148 17.86 -4.18 -3.64
C GLU A 148 17.61 -4.87 -2.29
N PRO A 149 16.35 -5.20 -1.93
CA PRO A 149 16.03 -5.79 -0.64
C PRO A 149 16.72 -7.13 -0.44
N GLY A 150 17.22 -7.38 0.77
CA GLY A 150 17.83 -8.66 1.12
C GLY A 150 18.59 -8.63 2.44
N GLY A 151 19.12 -9.80 2.82
CA GLY A 151 19.84 -9.98 4.08
C GLY A 151 18.95 -10.38 5.25
N ASP A 152 19.51 -10.41 6.45
CA ASP A 152 18.87 -10.87 7.71
C ASP A 152 18.29 -9.71 8.55
N CYS A 153 17.99 -8.58 7.93
CA CYS A 153 17.56 -7.33 8.57
C CYS A 153 18.60 -6.66 9.50
N GLY A 154 19.80 -7.25 9.68
CA GLY A 154 20.81 -6.74 10.61
C GLY A 154 21.63 -5.55 10.07
N ASP A 155 21.91 -5.54 8.77
CA ASP A 155 22.84 -4.59 8.13
C ASP A 155 22.14 -3.43 7.38
N GLY A 156 20.81 -3.41 7.35
CA GLY A 156 20.00 -2.41 6.64
C GLY A 156 18.94 -3.03 5.73
N PRO A 157 18.32 -2.23 4.84
CA PRO A 157 17.27 -2.71 3.92
C PRO A 157 17.75 -3.72 2.87
N GLY A 158 19.05 -3.76 2.59
CA GLY A 158 19.64 -4.65 1.60
C GLY A 158 20.90 -4.06 0.95
N THR A 159 21.15 -4.41 -0.31
CA THR A 159 22.30 -3.91 -1.07
C THR A 159 22.02 -2.51 -1.59
N LEU A 160 22.82 -1.51 -1.20
CA LEU A 160 22.69 -0.14 -1.68
C LEU A 160 22.98 -0.06 -3.19
N LEU A 161 22.04 0.45 -3.97
CA LEU A 161 22.15 0.65 -5.41
C LEU A 161 22.52 2.09 -5.75
N ALA A 162 21.84 3.06 -5.12
CA ALA A 162 22.01 4.48 -5.41
C ALA A 162 21.76 5.35 -4.16
N THR A 163 22.41 6.50 -4.07
CA THR A 163 22.21 7.48 -2.98
C THR A 163 22.32 8.90 -3.50
N THR A 164 21.47 9.79 -2.98
CA THR A 164 21.49 11.22 -3.32
C THR A 164 20.94 12.03 -2.13
N THR A 165 20.94 13.35 -2.25
CA THR A 165 20.32 14.26 -1.27
C THR A 165 19.28 15.12 -2.00
N ALA A 166 18.06 15.14 -1.48
CA ALA A 166 17.01 16.02 -1.94
C ALA A 166 17.17 17.41 -1.35
N LEU A 167 17.05 18.44 -2.19
CA LEU A 167 17.23 19.84 -1.81
C LEU A 167 16.06 20.69 -2.33
N VAL A 168 15.59 21.63 -1.51
CA VAL A 168 14.47 22.52 -1.86
C VAL A 168 14.83 23.46 -3.02
N ASP A 169 16.03 24.05 -2.97
CA ASP A 169 16.51 25.00 -3.99
C ASP A 169 16.59 24.38 -5.40
N ASP A 170 16.82 23.07 -5.49
CA ASP A 170 16.93 22.35 -6.77
C ASP A 170 15.55 22.04 -7.38
N CYS A 171 14.50 21.98 -6.57
CA CYS A 171 13.17 21.60 -7.03
C CYS A 171 12.59 22.61 -8.01
N VAL A 172 12.53 23.88 -7.61
CA VAL A 172 11.96 24.94 -8.46
C VAL A 172 12.73 25.07 -9.78
N ALA A 173 14.04 24.81 -9.75
CA ALA A 173 14.87 24.82 -10.95
C ALA A 173 14.57 23.63 -11.90
N ALA A 174 14.21 22.47 -11.35
CA ALA A 174 13.98 21.24 -12.09
C ALA A 174 12.54 21.08 -12.59
N LEU A 175 11.53 21.35 -11.73
CA LEU A 175 10.12 21.06 -11.98
C LEU A 175 9.24 22.30 -12.06
N GLY A 176 9.70 23.43 -11.53
CA GLY A 176 8.91 24.67 -11.41
C GLY A 176 8.22 24.78 -10.05
N GLN A 177 7.67 25.96 -9.75
CA GLN A 177 7.18 26.28 -8.39
C GLN A 177 5.96 25.45 -7.96
N GLU A 178 5.00 25.22 -8.86
CA GLU A 178 3.73 24.54 -8.52
C GLU A 178 3.93 23.06 -8.13
N GLU A 179 4.97 22.41 -8.65
CA GLU A 179 5.30 20.99 -8.36
C GLU A 179 6.21 20.84 -7.13
N CYS A 180 6.65 21.96 -6.53
CA CYS A 180 7.62 21.98 -5.46
C CYS A 180 7.05 22.56 -4.16
N GLN A 181 5.74 22.78 -4.11
CA GLN A 181 5.04 23.31 -2.97
C GLN A 181 3.80 22.48 -2.71
N GLU A 182 3.57 22.20 -1.44
CA GLU A 182 2.37 21.52 -0.95
C GLU A 182 1.71 22.42 0.09
N GLU A 183 0.38 22.44 0.16
CA GLU A 183 -0.32 23.18 1.20
C GLU A 183 -0.01 22.57 2.58
N ASP A 184 0.22 23.43 3.57
CA ASP A 184 0.45 22.99 4.95
C ASP A 184 -0.89 22.54 5.55
N PRO A 185 -1.03 21.28 6.01
CA PRO A 185 -2.29 20.79 6.55
C PRO A 185 -2.72 21.51 7.84
N ASP A 186 -1.78 22.14 8.56
CA ASP A 186 -2.04 22.85 9.82
C ASP A 186 -2.36 24.34 9.66
N ASP A 187 -2.05 24.96 8.50
CA ASP A 187 -2.18 26.40 8.26
C ASP A 187 -2.67 26.71 6.84
N GLU A 188 -3.99 26.89 6.69
CA GLU A 188 -4.62 27.21 5.40
C GLU A 188 -3.94 28.40 4.70
N GLY A 189 -3.39 28.14 3.50
CA GLY A 189 -2.70 29.14 2.68
C GLY A 189 -1.21 29.34 3.02
N SER A 190 -0.68 28.54 3.95
CA SER A 190 0.75 28.27 4.06
C SER A 190 1.14 27.11 3.13
N PHE A 191 2.38 27.12 2.68
CA PHE A 191 2.95 26.08 1.83
C PHE A 191 4.29 25.64 2.40
N ARG A 192 4.57 24.35 2.29
CA ARG A 192 5.88 23.77 2.57
C ARG A 192 6.59 23.43 1.27
N ASP A 193 7.89 23.67 1.23
CA ASP A 193 8.68 23.39 0.05
C ASP A 193 9.16 21.93 0.04
N LEU A 194 9.02 21.28 -1.12
CA LEU A 194 9.45 19.89 -1.34
C LEU A 194 10.91 19.83 -1.80
N GLY A 195 11.65 18.83 -1.34
CA GLY A 195 13.01 18.57 -1.77
C GLY A 195 13.05 17.83 -3.10
N TYR A 196 13.88 18.25 -4.05
CA TYR A 196 14.08 17.53 -5.30
C TYR A 196 15.32 16.65 -5.27
N PHE A 197 15.19 15.43 -5.79
CA PHE A 197 16.31 14.51 -5.95
C PHE A 197 16.40 13.94 -7.36
N GLU A 198 17.63 13.61 -7.76
CA GLU A 198 17.95 12.80 -8.92
C GLU A 198 19.15 11.91 -8.57
N PHE A 199 19.06 10.62 -8.90
CA PHE A 199 20.19 9.71 -8.74
C PHE A 199 21.15 9.85 -9.93
N THR A 200 22.45 9.75 -9.65
CA THR A 200 23.47 9.71 -10.71
C THR A 200 23.73 8.29 -11.22
N GLU A 201 23.44 7.30 -10.40
CA GLU A 201 23.49 5.88 -10.67
C GLU A 201 22.16 5.37 -11.23
N THR A 202 22.23 4.34 -12.08
CA THR A 202 21.03 3.70 -12.64
C THR A 202 20.46 2.67 -11.66
N VAL A 203 19.14 2.54 -11.69
CA VAL A 203 18.35 1.58 -10.90
C VAL A 203 17.62 0.65 -11.88
N PRO A 204 17.57 -0.67 -11.63
CA PRO A 204 16.85 -1.60 -12.50
C PRO A 204 15.33 -1.48 -12.33
N THR A 205 14.60 -1.43 -13.45
CA THR A 205 13.15 -1.68 -13.48
C THR A 205 12.84 -3.17 -13.32
N GLU A 206 11.55 -3.50 -13.26
CA GLU A 206 10.99 -4.84 -13.18
C GLU A 206 11.55 -5.64 -11.99
N THR A 207 12.01 -4.95 -10.94
CA THR A 207 12.69 -5.51 -9.76
C THR A 207 12.07 -4.92 -8.50
N ILE A 208 11.93 -5.73 -7.45
CA ILE A 208 11.49 -5.23 -6.14
C ILE A 208 12.63 -4.42 -5.51
N LEU A 209 12.32 -3.22 -5.07
CA LEU A 209 13.25 -2.26 -4.48
C LEU A 209 12.79 -1.88 -3.06
N ALA A 210 13.73 -1.32 -2.29
CA ALA A 210 13.42 -0.55 -1.10
C ALA A 210 14.01 0.85 -1.23
N LEU A 211 13.33 1.86 -0.70
CA LEU A 211 13.80 3.24 -0.65
C LEU A 211 13.83 3.72 0.79
N ARG A 212 14.95 4.31 1.22
CA ARG A 212 15.10 4.93 2.53
C ARG A 212 15.21 6.43 2.39
N THR A 213 14.43 7.15 3.19
CA THR A 213 14.63 8.59 3.42
C THR A 213 15.11 8.83 4.84
N SER A 214 15.99 9.83 5.01
CA SER A 214 16.48 10.27 6.31
C SER A 214 17.01 11.70 6.22
N GLY A 215 16.99 12.45 7.32
CA GLY A 215 17.53 13.80 7.36
C GLY A 215 18.02 14.15 8.76
N ASN A 216 18.01 15.44 9.11
CA ASN A 216 18.31 15.88 10.48
C ASN A 216 17.41 15.15 11.50
N PRO A 217 17.96 14.36 12.45
CA PRO A 217 17.18 13.52 13.35
C PRO A 217 16.34 14.30 14.38
N SER A 218 16.49 15.62 14.48
CA SER A 218 15.57 16.46 15.26
C SER A 218 14.28 16.80 14.52
N LEU A 219 14.29 16.69 13.19
CA LEU A 219 13.17 17.03 12.30
C LEU A 219 12.58 15.79 11.66
N TRP A 220 13.43 14.84 11.25
CA TRP A 220 13.06 13.71 10.40
C TRP A 220 13.38 12.38 11.05
N LYS A 221 12.49 11.41 10.85
CA LYS A 221 12.69 10.02 11.23
C LYS A 221 13.01 9.18 10.00
N PRO A 222 13.95 8.23 10.09
CA PRO A 222 14.18 7.32 8.99
C PRO A 222 12.89 6.57 8.62
N LEU A 223 12.60 6.55 7.34
CA LEU A 223 11.50 5.80 6.74
C LEU A 223 12.09 4.87 5.67
N VAL A 224 11.70 3.59 5.68
CA VAL A 224 12.10 2.59 4.68
C VAL A 224 10.84 2.08 3.98
N LEU A 225 10.64 2.47 2.72
CA LEU A 225 9.56 2.04 1.85
C LEU A 225 9.97 0.75 1.14
N TYR A 226 9.25 -0.33 1.38
CA TYR A 226 9.39 -1.62 0.72
C TYR A 226 8.33 -1.79 -0.37
N ASN A 227 8.50 -2.85 -1.17
CA ASN A 227 7.62 -3.19 -2.30
C ASN A 227 7.56 -2.08 -3.38
N LEU A 228 8.62 -1.29 -3.48
CA LEU A 228 8.80 -0.34 -4.58
C LEU A 228 9.09 -1.15 -5.84
N TYR A 229 8.41 -0.84 -6.94
CA TYR A 229 8.55 -1.58 -8.18
C TYR A 229 8.34 -0.64 -9.36
N PHE A 230 9.41 -0.33 -10.09
CA PHE A 230 9.32 0.47 -11.31
C PHE A 230 9.13 -0.44 -12.51
N THR A 231 8.14 -0.11 -13.31
CA THR A 231 7.72 -0.86 -14.46
C THR A 231 8.30 -0.26 -15.73
N ASN A 232 8.49 -1.07 -16.76
CA ASN A 232 9.00 -0.59 -18.04
C ASN A 232 8.05 0.42 -18.72
N ASP A 233 6.75 0.41 -18.41
CA ASP A 233 5.77 1.36 -18.93
C ASP A 233 5.80 2.73 -18.23
N GLU A 234 6.37 2.83 -17.03
CA GLU A 234 6.61 4.10 -16.35
C GLU A 234 7.85 4.84 -16.90
N VAL A 235 8.73 4.14 -17.63
CA VAL A 235 9.98 4.71 -18.14
C VAL A 235 9.69 5.72 -19.25
N SER A 236 10.11 6.95 -19.02
CA SER A 236 10.06 8.03 -20.01
C SER A 236 11.46 8.60 -20.20
N GLU A 237 11.98 8.52 -21.43
CA GLU A 237 13.31 9.04 -21.80
C GLU A 237 14.46 8.46 -20.93
N GLY A 238 14.33 7.19 -20.51
CA GLY A 238 15.32 6.50 -19.66
C GLY A 238 15.27 6.92 -18.19
N ARG A 239 14.18 7.58 -17.78
CA ARG A 239 13.97 8.08 -16.42
C ARG A 239 12.61 7.63 -15.87
N VAL A 240 12.51 7.55 -14.56
CA VAL A 240 11.26 7.32 -13.84
C VAL A 240 11.10 8.41 -12.76
N PHE A 241 9.93 9.03 -12.73
CA PHE A 241 9.57 9.98 -11.68
C PHE A 241 9.02 9.22 -10.46
N TYR A 242 9.44 9.60 -9.26
CA TYR A 242 8.98 8.99 -8.01
C TYR A 242 8.84 10.00 -6.88
N GLU A 243 7.73 9.91 -6.14
CA GLU A 243 7.46 10.72 -4.96
C GLU A 243 7.87 9.94 -3.71
N ALA A 244 9.07 10.23 -3.20
CA ALA A 244 9.56 9.61 -1.99
C ALA A 244 8.87 10.24 -0.77
N ARG A 245 8.46 9.43 0.21
CA ARG A 245 7.88 9.96 1.45
C ARG A 245 8.97 10.23 2.49
N VAL A 246 8.79 11.28 3.28
CA VAL A 246 9.56 11.56 4.50
C VAL A 246 8.64 11.61 5.70
N LEU A 247 9.14 11.20 6.87
CA LEU A 247 8.37 11.17 8.10
C LEU A 247 8.95 12.16 9.11
N SER A 248 8.13 13.09 9.59
CA SER A 248 8.58 14.00 10.63
C SER A 248 8.75 13.30 11.98
N THR A 249 9.62 13.87 12.82
CA THR A 249 9.79 13.42 14.21
C THR A 249 8.53 13.68 15.03
N ASP A 250 7.72 14.65 14.65
CA ASP A 250 6.47 14.96 15.34
C ASP A 250 5.41 13.91 15.02
N ASP A 251 5.25 13.48 13.76
CA ASP A 251 4.34 12.38 13.41
C ASP A 251 4.72 11.05 14.04
N TYR A 252 6.03 10.76 14.09
CA TYR A 252 6.54 9.58 14.80
C TYR A 252 6.17 9.58 16.30
N ARG A 253 5.84 10.74 16.88
CA ARG A 253 5.37 10.86 18.27
C ARG A 253 3.84 10.93 18.38
N THR A 254 3.18 11.67 17.50
CA THR A 254 1.73 11.91 17.56
C THR A 254 0.93 10.68 17.13
N ILE A 255 1.35 9.97 16.08
CA ILE A 255 0.66 8.78 15.56
C ILE A 255 0.49 7.72 16.66
N PRO A 256 1.55 7.27 17.37
CA PRO A 256 1.37 6.34 18.48
C PRO A 256 0.45 6.88 19.58
N ALA A 257 0.54 8.18 19.92
CA ALA A 257 -0.31 8.76 20.95
C ALA A 257 -1.80 8.70 20.56
N SER A 258 -2.13 9.04 19.32
CA SER A 258 -3.49 8.95 18.74
C SER A 258 -3.99 7.50 18.68
N ALA A 259 -3.08 6.54 18.45
CA ALA A 259 -3.37 5.11 18.49
C ALA A 259 -3.56 4.54 19.92
N GLY A 260 -3.54 5.38 20.96
CA GLY A 260 -3.69 4.95 22.36
C GLY A 260 -2.38 4.53 23.03
N MET A 261 -1.24 4.89 22.45
CA MET A 261 0.11 4.69 23.00
C MET A 261 0.72 6.04 23.45
N PRO A 262 0.24 6.66 24.54
CA PRO A 262 0.70 7.99 24.95
C PRO A 262 2.19 8.07 25.33
N ALA A 263 2.83 6.92 25.59
CA ALA A 263 4.27 6.83 25.83
C ALA A 263 5.11 6.76 24.54
N GLY A 264 4.46 6.65 23.37
CA GLY A 264 5.13 6.46 22.08
C GLY A 264 5.61 5.02 21.84
N ILE A 265 6.36 4.87 20.75
CA ILE A 265 7.14 3.66 20.47
C ILE A 265 8.31 3.58 21.46
N SER A 266 8.57 2.39 22.02
CA SER A 266 9.66 2.18 22.96
C SER A 266 11.01 2.42 22.28
N PRO A 267 12.01 3.02 22.97
CA PRO A 267 13.34 3.20 22.38
C PRO A 267 13.94 1.89 21.88
N GLY A 268 14.47 1.89 20.66
CA GLY A 268 15.03 0.70 20.03
C GLY A 268 14.01 -0.21 19.34
N ASN A 269 12.71 0.04 19.49
CA ASN A 269 11.66 -0.57 18.67
C ASN A 269 11.37 0.30 17.44
N GLY A 270 10.75 -0.30 16.43
CA GLY A 270 10.29 0.39 15.23
C GLY A 270 8.77 0.35 15.08
N ALA A 271 8.31 0.78 13.91
CA ALA A 271 6.94 0.55 13.45
C ALA A 271 6.95 0.01 12.02
N LEU A 272 5.88 -0.69 11.68
CA LEU A 272 5.56 -1.09 10.33
C LEU A 272 4.23 -0.43 9.95
N ALA A 273 4.17 0.25 8.82
CA ALA A 273 2.97 0.94 8.34
C ALA A 273 2.77 0.69 6.85
N GLY A 274 1.68 1.18 6.29
CA GLY A 274 1.45 1.00 4.88
C GLY A 274 0.09 1.43 4.40
N GLU A 275 -0.11 1.18 3.11
CA GLU A 275 -1.37 1.33 2.41
C GLU A 275 -1.80 -0.02 1.84
N VAL A 276 -3.11 -0.22 1.74
CA VAL A 276 -3.70 -1.37 1.06
C VAL A 276 -4.44 -0.86 -0.17
N HIS A 277 -4.08 -1.41 -1.33
CA HIS A 277 -4.69 -1.17 -2.62
C HIS A 277 -5.14 -2.50 -3.22
N ASP A 278 -5.97 -2.41 -4.23
CA ASP A 278 -6.27 -3.53 -5.10
C ASP A 278 -5.32 -3.60 -6.32
N CYS A 279 -5.58 -4.54 -7.24
CA CYS A 279 -4.76 -4.77 -8.42
C CYS A 279 -4.78 -3.61 -9.43
N GLY A 280 -5.79 -2.74 -9.36
CA GLY A 280 -5.93 -1.54 -10.19
C GLY A 280 -5.31 -0.30 -9.55
N ASP A 281 -4.51 -0.47 -8.49
CA ASP A 281 -3.86 0.58 -7.72
C ASP A 281 -4.82 1.57 -7.03
N ALA A 282 -6.07 1.17 -6.82
CA ALA A 282 -7.00 1.95 -6.01
C ALA A 282 -6.86 1.56 -4.54
N ARG A 283 -6.75 2.55 -3.65
CA ARG A 283 -6.85 2.34 -2.19
C ARG A 283 -8.16 1.66 -1.85
N VAL A 284 -8.10 0.75 -0.88
CA VAL A 284 -9.27 0.00 -0.41
C VAL A 284 -9.55 0.24 1.07
N GLY A 285 -10.80 0.55 1.35
CA GLY A 285 -11.34 0.62 2.71
C GLY A 285 -11.75 -0.75 3.24
N PHE A 286 -11.78 -0.85 4.57
CA PHE A 286 -12.18 -2.01 5.37
C PHE A 286 -11.25 -3.22 5.30
N ALA A 287 -10.10 -3.11 4.64
CA ALA A 287 -9.09 -4.16 4.64
C ALA A 287 -8.61 -4.44 6.07
N GLN A 288 -8.51 -5.72 6.42
CA GLN A 288 -7.90 -6.16 7.67
C GLN A 288 -6.43 -6.49 7.41
N VAL A 289 -5.55 -5.95 8.23
CA VAL A 289 -4.11 -6.17 8.14
C VAL A 289 -3.63 -6.82 9.42
N ALA A 290 -2.65 -7.71 9.30
CA ALA A 290 -1.87 -8.18 10.44
C ALA A 290 -0.40 -8.34 10.07
N THR A 291 0.42 -8.47 11.11
CA THR A 291 1.86 -8.68 10.99
C THR A 291 2.29 -9.88 11.81
N ASP A 292 3.34 -10.57 11.37
CA ASP A 292 4.09 -11.55 12.16
C ASP A 292 5.55 -11.07 12.31
N PRO A 293 6.07 -10.82 13.52
CA PRO A 293 5.38 -10.94 14.80
C PRO A 293 4.23 -9.92 14.93
N ALA A 294 3.19 -10.33 15.66
CA ALA A 294 2.12 -9.43 16.03
C ALA A 294 2.63 -8.35 17.02
N PRO A 295 2.07 -7.12 16.99
CA PRO A 295 2.44 -6.09 17.96
C PRO A 295 2.20 -6.55 19.41
N PRO A 296 3.07 -6.16 20.35
CA PRO A 296 2.96 -6.60 21.74
C PRO A 296 1.69 -6.06 22.40
N GLN A 297 0.97 -6.93 23.11
CA GLN A 297 -0.22 -6.55 23.88
C GLN A 297 0.09 -5.43 24.90
N PRO A 298 -0.85 -4.50 25.16
CA PRO A 298 -2.24 -4.48 24.72
C PRO A 298 -2.44 -3.83 23.33
N TYR A 299 -1.39 -3.63 22.55
CA TYR A 299 -1.46 -2.92 21.27
C TYR A 299 -1.88 -3.88 20.14
N SER A 300 -2.67 -3.36 19.21
CA SER A 300 -3.06 -4.03 17.97
C SER A 300 -2.60 -3.21 16.78
N ILE A 301 -2.80 -3.75 15.58
CA ILE A 301 -2.84 -2.93 14.37
C ILE A 301 -3.80 -1.76 14.59
N THR A 302 -3.41 -0.58 14.13
CA THR A 302 -4.21 0.64 14.15
C THR A 302 -4.51 1.08 12.73
N TYR A 303 -5.66 1.75 12.56
CA TYR A 303 -6.16 2.22 11.28
C TYR A 303 -6.44 3.72 11.37
N PHE A 304 -6.22 4.42 10.27
CA PHE A 304 -6.27 5.88 10.22
C PHE A 304 -7.68 6.41 9.96
N ASN A 305 -7.87 7.72 10.12
CA ASN A 305 -9.09 8.43 9.77
C ASN A 305 -9.26 8.56 8.23
N ASP A 306 -10.31 9.26 7.80
CA ASP A 306 -10.59 9.53 6.37
C ASP A 306 -9.97 10.85 5.88
N ASN A 307 -9.13 11.54 6.67
CA ASN A 307 -8.59 12.85 6.32
C ASN A 307 -7.23 12.69 5.60
N PRO A 308 -7.14 12.91 4.28
CA PRO A 308 -5.87 12.76 3.55
C PRO A 308 -4.82 13.78 3.99
N ASP A 309 -5.23 14.95 4.46
CA ASP A 309 -4.32 16.05 4.82
C ASP A 309 -3.70 15.87 6.22
N ASP A 310 -4.45 15.27 7.15
CA ASP A 310 -3.99 14.94 8.51
C ASP A 310 -4.43 13.51 8.88
N PRO A 311 -3.75 12.49 8.32
CA PRO A 311 -4.07 11.10 8.58
C PRO A 311 -3.63 10.74 9.99
N LEU A 312 -4.60 10.60 10.90
CA LEU A 312 -4.36 10.19 12.29
C LEU A 312 -5.05 8.86 12.61
N PRO A 313 -4.40 7.97 13.40
CA PRO A 313 -5.03 6.75 13.89
C PRO A 313 -6.29 7.02 14.72
N ILE A 314 -7.31 6.19 14.52
CA ILE A 314 -8.51 6.16 15.36
C ILE A 314 -8.45 4.89 16.23
N SER A 315 -8.11 5.06 17.51
CA SER A 315 -7.97 3.92 18.46
C SER A 315 -9.24 3.06 18.62
N SER A 316 -10.42 3.57 18.29
CA SER A 316 -11.68 2.82 18.32
C SER A 316 -12.03 2.11 17.01
N ARG A 317 -11.27 2.33 15.94
CA ARG A 317 -11.52 1.74 14.62
C ARG A 317 -11.07 0.29 14.62
N THR A 318 -11.98 -0.63 14.29
CA THR A 318 -11.74 -2.07 14.28
C THR A 318 -12.22 -2.76 13.01
N GLU A 319 -12.98 -2.04 12.18
CA GLU A 319 -13.56 -2.46 10.92
C GLU A 319 -12.56 -2.55 9.76
N GLY A 320 -11.31 -2.09 9.94
CA GLY A 320 -10.24 -2.17 8.94
C GLY A 320 -9.73 -0.81 8.49
N THR A 321 -9.03 -0.76 7.35
CA THR A 321 -8.53 0.50 6.75
C THR A 321 -9.65 1.50 6.46
N SER A 322 -9.33 2.79 6.47
CA SER A 322 -10.24 3.87 6.03
C SER A 322 -10.25 4.02 4.52
N ILE A 323 -10.88 5.07 3.98
CA ILE A 323 -10.75 5.41 2.55
C ILE A 323 -9.31 5.74 2.14
N LEU A 324 -8.39 5.92 3.09
CA LEU A 324 -6.98 6.14 2.78
C LEU A 324 -6.21 4.81 2.62
N GLY A 325 -6.82 3.66 2.92
CA GLY A 325 -6.11 2.37 2.88
C GLY A 325 -5.02 2.24 3.97
N LEU A 326 -4.90 3.21 4.87
CA LEU A 326 -3.78 3.35 5.79
C LEU A 326 -3.91 2.48 7.05
N TRP A 327 -2.79 1.88 7.46
CA TRP A 327 -2.65 1.06 8.65
C TRP A 327 -1.26 1.19 9.28
N ALA A 328 -1.13 0.82 10.56
CA ALA A 328 0.16 0.68 11.22
C ALA A 328 0.17 -0.39 12.32
N SER A 329 1.26 -1.15 12.39
CA SER A 329 1.72 -1.97 13.51
C SER A 329 2.81 -1.21 14.28
N LEU A 330 2.53 -0.85 15.52
CA LEU A 330 3.39 0.01 16.31
C LEU A 330 4.21 -0.79 17.32
N ASN A 331 5.40 -0.26 17.66
CA ASN A 331 6.24 -0.76 18.75
C ASN A 331 6.70 -2.21 18.55
N LEU A 332 7.05 -2.54 17.31
CA LEU A 332 7.60 -3.83 16.94
C LEU A 332 9.08 -3.93 17.30
N PRO A 333 9.56 -5.09 17.80
CA PRO A 333 10.99 -5.32 17.95
C PRO A 333 11.67 -5.31 16.57
N PRO A 334 12.93 -4.86 16.46
CA PRO A 334 13.67 -4.95 15.21
C PRO A 334 13.87 -6.40 14.78
N GLY A 335 13.83 -6.64 13.47
CA GLY A 335 14.03 -7.95 12.87
C GLY A 335 13.11 -8.18 11.66
N PRO A 336 13.15 -9.40 11.10
CA PRO A 336 12.23 -9.81 10.05
C PRO A 336 10.78 -9.73 10.53
N ALA A 337 9.91 -9.26 9.65
CA ALA A 337 8.47 -9.31 9.83
C ALA A 337 7.79 -9.63 8.50
N LYS A 338 6.60 -10.22 8.58
CA LYS A 338 5.71 -10.43 7.43
C LYS A 338 4.44 -9.64 7.65
N VAL A 339 3.88 -9.06 6.59
CA VAL A 339 2.55 -8.46 6.59
C VAL A 339 1.64 -9.25 5.65
N SER A 340 0.38 -9.41 6.02
CA SER A 340 -0.69 -9.84 5.12
C SER A 340 -1.92 -8.95 5.31
N ALA A 341 -2.62 -8.69 4.20
CA ALA A 341 -3.90 -8.01 4.20
C ALA A 341 -4.96 -8.88 3.52
N ILE A 342 -6.16 -8.88 4.08
CA ILE A 342 -7.32 -9.59 3.55
C ILE A 342 -8.53 -8.65 3.52
N GLY A 343 -9.54 -9.04 2.74
CA GLY A 343 -10.86 -8.57 3.06
C GLY A 343 -12.02 -9.35 2.46
N PHE A 344 -13.24 -8.82 2.57
CA PHE A 344 -14.48 -9.49 2.17
C PHE A 344 -15.04 -8.89 0.88
N VAL A 345 -15.26 -9.73 -0.14
CA VAL A 345 -15.89 -9.35 -1.43
C VAL A 345 -16.93 -10.40 -1.78
N GLY A 346 -18.16 -9.96 -2.07
CA GLY A 346 -19.27 -10.88 -2.32
C GLY A 346 -19.58 -11.71 -1.07
N ASP A 347 -19.38 -13.03 -1.16
CA ASP A 347 -19.64 -13.98 -0.07
C ASP A 347 -18.35 -14.62 0.50
N GLY A 348 -17.17 -14.09 0.15
CA GLY A 348 -15.89 -14.72 0.48
C GLY A 348 -14.79 -13.76 0.97
N MET A 349 -13.85 -14.31 1.72
CA MET A 349 -12.60 -13.64 2.08
C MET A 349 -11.60 -13.76 0.93
N VAL A 350 -10.91 -12.66 0.64
CA VAL A 350 -9.92 -12.52 -0.44
C VAL A 350 -8.62 -11.96 0.11
N SER A 351 -7.51 -12.36 -0.49
CA SER A 351 -6.19 -11.80 -0.23
C SER A 351 -6.06 -10.43 -0.92
N LEU A 352 -5.43 -9.48 -0.23
CA LEU A 352 -5.04 -8.17 -0.78
C LEU A 352 -3.53 -8.02 -0.89
N GLY A 353 -2.80 -9.09 -0.57
CA GLY A 353 -1.37 -9.21 -0.74
C GLY A 353 -0.64 -9.39 0.58
N TRP A 354 0.62 -9.78 0.44
CA TRP A 354 1.54 -9.98 1.54
C TRP A 354 2.92 -9.46 1.16
N PHE A 355 3.78 -9.25 2.15
CA PHE A 355 5.17 -8.88 1.90
C PHE A 355 6.06 -9.22 3.09
N ASP A 356 7.30 -9.64 2.82
CA ASP A 356 8.35 -9.82 3.83
C ASP A 356 9.15 -8.52 3.95
N VAL A 357 9.19 -7.95 5.15
CA VAL A 357 9.86 -6.69 5.47
C VAL A 357 10.85 -6.86 6.62
N CYS A 358 11.72 -5.88 6.80
CA CYS A 358 12.54 -5.75 8.00
C CYS A 358 12.09 -4.54 8.81
N VAL A 359 11.82 -4.72 10.10
CA VAL A 359 11.62 -3.63 11.06
C VAL A 359 12.99 -3.24 11.63
N PHE A 360 13.29 -1.94 11.61
CA PHE A 360 14.53 -1.41 12.19
C PHE A 360 14.25 -0.60 13.47
N ALA A 361 15.25 -0.53 14.34
CA ALA A 361 15.19 0.29 15.55
C ALA A 361 14.96 1.78 15.22
N ASP A 362 14.05 2.41 15.97
CA ASP A 362 13.74 3.84 15.90
C ASP A 362 13.42 4.36 14.49
N THR A 363 12.86 3.48 13.64
CA THR A 363 12.59 3.67 12.21
C THR A 363 11.18 3.20 11.90
N VAL A 364 10.55 3.80 10.88
CA VAL A 364 9.32 3.26 10.29
C VAL A 364 9.68 2.50 9.03
N SER A 365 9.25 1.25 8.96
CA SER A 365 9.21 0.50 7.71
C SER A 365 7.81 0.63 7.13
N ALA A 366 7.69 0.90 5.85
CA ALA A 366 6.44 1.11 5.18
C ALA A 366 6.32 0.16 3.99
N VAL A 367 5.13 -0.33 3.73
CA VAL A 367 4.87 -1.22 2.60
C VAL A 367 3.49 -0.96 2.04
N THR A 368 3.42 -0.82 0.73
CA THR A 368 2.14 -0.72 0.05
C THR A 368 1.79 -2.06 -0.58
N LEU A 369 0.64 -2.62 -0.20
CA LEU A 369 0.13 -3.87 -0.76
C LEU A 369 -0.75 -3.52 -1.96
N ARG A 370 -0.36 -3.94 -3.17
CA ARG A 370 -1.03 -3.61 -4.45
C ARG A 370 -1.20 -4.87 -5.31
N GLY A 371 -1.53 -5.99 -4.66
CA GLY A 371 -1.40 -7.32 -5.24
C GLY A 371 0.05 -7.84 -5.30
N PRO A 372 0.27 -9.08 -5.77
CA PRO A 372 1.58 -9.69 -5.83
C PRO A 372 2.41 -9.12 -6.99
N ARG A 373 3.68 -8.82 -6.72
CA ARG A 373 4.68 -8.55 -7.75
C ARG A 373 5.13 -9.87 -8.40
N PRO A 374 5.64 -9.85 -9.64
CA PRO A 374 6.07 -11.07 -10.34
C PRO A 374 7.04 -11.94 -9.53
N GLN A 375 7.93 -11.34 -8.74
CA GLN A 375 8.90 -12.04 -7.89
C GLN A 375 8.29 -12.68 -6.64
N GLN A 376 7.06 -12.31 -6.28
CA GLN A 376 6.34 -12.87 -5.13
C GLN A 376 5.50 -14.09 -5.52
N LEU A 377 5.26 -14.28 -6.82
CA LEU A 377 4.45 -15.37 -7.33
C LEU A 377 5.25 -16.68 -7.36
N PRO A 378 4.58 -17.84 -7.33
CA PRO A 378 5.24 -19.13 -7.44
C PRO A 378 5.98 -19.23 -8.77
N SER A 379 7.22 -19.73 -8.75
CA SER A 379 7.93 -20.07 -9.98
C SER A 379 7.38 -21.39 -10.55
N ASP A 380 6.90 -21.37 -11.79
CA ASP A 380 6.46 -22.57 -12.54
C ASP A 380 7.55 -23.66 -12.67
#